data_AF-A0A7S3XIC3-F1
#
_entry.id   AF-A0A7S3XIC3-F1
#
_cell.length_a   1.000
_cell.length_b   1.000
_cell.length_c   1.000
_cell.angle_alpha   90.00
_cell.angle_beta   90.00
_cell.angle_gamma   90.00
#
_symmetry.space_group_name_H-M   'P 1'
#
loop_
_entity.id
_entity.type
_entity.pdbx_description
1 polymer ?
#
loop_
_entity_poly.entity_id
_entity_poly.type
_entity_poly.pdbx_seq_one_letter_code
_entity_poly.pdbx_strand_id
1 'polypeptide(L)'
;GPAPPHVPRPENEVARFVDSWNSYIHPRAVEFLPENGRKGILNLIARSTSKGTDPILGDGTDNCVHWYGETKPEDGFDQPVVGFRKPGEDVVTTTFVSRVLVFFFATDESFELLMSYPKAPFARACGRVDCVLLCHVSMDPP
;
A
#
# COMPACT_ATOMS: atom_id res chain seq x y z
N GLY A 1 8.74 18.65 6.51
CA GLY A 1 8.22 19.58 5.50
C GLY A 1 6.96 19.01 4.86
N PRO A 2 6.18 19.81 4.12
CA PRO A 2 5.00 19.29 3.40
C PRO A 2 5.41 18.22 2.36
N ALA A 3 4.46 17.37 1.96
CA ALA A 3 4.69 16.44 0.86
C ALA A 3 4.94 17.24 -0.45
N PRO A 4 5.84 16.77 -1.34
CA PRO A 4 5.99 17.38 -2.66
C PRO A 4 4.68 17.27 -3.47
N PRO A 5 4.49 18.08 -4.52
CA PRO A 5 3.33 17.94 -5.41
C PRO A 5 3.26 16.54 -6.06
N HIS A 6 2.04 16.04 -6.27
CA HIS A 6 1.84 14.80 -7.01
C HIS A 6 2.22 14.97 -8.48
N VAL A 7 3.05 14.06 -8.99
CA VAL A 7 3.35 13.97 -10.41
C VAL A 7 2.76 12.66 -10.94
N PRO A 8 1.68 12.69 -11.74
CA PRO A 8 1.04 11.47 -12.23
C PRO A 8 1.99 10.62 -13.08
N ARG A 9 1.85 9.30 -12.99
CA ARG A 9 2.54 8.35 -13.86
C ARG A 9 1.80 8.21 -15.20
N PRO A 10 2.51 8.11 -16.32
CA PRO A 10 1.88 7.73 -17.59
C PRO A 10 1.39 6.28 -17.54
N GLU A 11 0.34 5.98 -18.31
CA GLU A 11 -0.34 4.67 -18.29
C GLU A 11 0.59 3.47 -18.50
N ASN A 12 1.57 3.61 -19.39
CA ASN A 12 2.55 2.56 -19.66
C ASN A 12 3.49 2.31 -18.47
N GLU A 13 3.81 3.34 -17.68
CA GLU A 13 4.60 3.20 -16.45
C GLU A 13 3.75 2.54 -15.36
N VAL A 14 2.48 2.95 -15.20
CA VAL A 14 1.53 2.30 -14.29
C VAL A 14 1.43 0.80 -14.59
N ALA A 15 1.21 0.43 -15.85
CA ALA A 15 1.11 -0.98 -16.25
C ALA A 15 2.38 -1.79 -15.91
N ARG A 16 3.56 -1.22 -16.19
CA ARG A 16 4.85 -1.85 -15.87
C ARG A 16 5.04 -2.08 -14.37
N PHE A 17 4.70 -1.09 -13.54
CA PHE A 17 4.77 -1.26 -12.08
C PHE A 17 3.78 -2.31 -11.60
N VAL A 18 2.55 -2.29 -12.09
CA VAL A 18 1.54 -3.29 -11.72
C VAL A 18 2.00 -4.71 -12.06
N ASP A 19 2.51 -4.93 -13.27
CA ASP A 19 2.99 -6.26 -13.67
C ASP A 19 4.24 -6.69 -12.89
N SER A 20 5.18 -5.77 -12.66
CA SER A 20 6.38 -6.00 -11.85
C SER A 20 6.01 -6.36 -10.41
N TRP A 21 5.23 -5.53 -9.73
CA TRP A 21 4.82 -5.75 -8.35
C TRP A 21 3.97 -7.01 -8.18
N ASN A 22 3.08 -7.32 -9.14
CA ASN A 22 2.29 -8.54 -9.10
C ASN A 22 3.15 -9.81 -9.11
N SER A 23 4.38 -9.75 -9.65
CA SER A 23 5.34 -10.87 -9.62
C SER A 23 6.00 -11.10 -8.24
N TYR A 24 5.99 -10.09 -7.37
CA TYR A 24 6.51 -10.16 -6.00
C TYR A 24 5.43 -10.44 -4.95
N ILE A 25 4.17 -10.55 -5.35
CA ILE A 25 3.07 -10.80 -4.41
C ILE A 25 3.25 -12.17 -3.74
N HIS A 26 3.09 -12.17 -2.42
CA HIS A 26 3.15 -13.37 -1.61
C HIS A 26 2.00 -14.35 -1.96
N PRO A 27 2.23 -15.68 -1.98
CA PRO A 27 1.21 -16.69 -2.25
C PRO A 27 -0.09 -16.54 -1.44
N ARG A 28 0.00 -16.14 -0.16
CA ARG A 28 -1.18 -15.89 0.70
C ARG A 28 -2.17 -14.87 0.12
N ALA A 29 -1.67 -13.84 -0.57
CA ALA A 29 -2.53 -12.85 -1.21
C ALA A 29 -3.11 -13.38 -2.54
N VAL A 30 -2.40 -14.29 -3.21
CA VAL A 30 -2.89 -14.99 -4.41
C VAL A 30 -4.08 -15.88 -4.10
N GLU A 31 -4.04 -16.57 -2.96
CA GLU A 31 -5.13 -17.41 -2.46
C GLU A 31 -6.36 -16.59 -2.03
N PHE A 32 -6.15 -15.37 -1.52
CA PHE A 32 -7.22 -14.53 -0.98
C PHE A 32 -7.96 -13.68 -2.03
N LEU A 33 -7.25 -13.17 -3.04
CA LEU A 33 -7.81 -12.29 -4.07
C LEU A 33 -7.38 -12.77 -5.44
N PRO A 34 -8.27 -12.85 -6.45
CA PRO A 34 -7.86 -13.19 -7.82
C PRO A 34 -6.99 -12.08 -8.43
N GLU A 35 -6.32 -12.43 -9.53
CA GLU A 35 -5.34 -11.55 -10.17
C GLU A 35 -5.91 -10.19 -10.57
N ASN A 36 -7.11 -10.13 -11.13
CA ASN A 36 -7.76 -8.87 -11.47
C ASN A 36 -7.98 -7.96 -10.25
N GLY A 37 -8.35 -8.53 -9.09
CA GLY A 37 -8.47 -7.80 -7.83
C GLY A 37 -7.13 -7.26 -7.35
N ARG A 38 -6.08 -8.09 -7.37
CA ARG A 38 -4.72 -7.69 -6.97
C ARG A 38 -4.17 -6.59 -7.89
N LYS A 39 -4.27 -6.78 -9.22
CA LYS A 39 -3.84 -5.77 -10.20
C LYS A 39 -4.64 -4.47 -10.09
N GLY A 40 -5.92 -4.53 -9.75
CA GLY A 40 -6.74 -3.34 -9.46
C GLY A 40 -6.21 -2.53 -8.28
N ILE A 41 -5.87 -3.20 -7.18
CA ILE A 41 -5.26 -2.55 -6.00
C ILE A 41 -3.88 -1.96 -6.35
N LEU A 42 -3.03 -2.72 -7.04
CA LEU A 42 -1.71 -2.23 -7.46
C LEU A 42 -1.81 -1.03 -8.42
N ASN A 43 -2.81 -1.02 -9.31
CA ASN A 43 -3.07 0.09 -10.21
C ASN A 43 -3.43 1.36 -9.41
N LEU A 44 -4.29 1.23 -8.42
CA LEU A 44 -4.65 2.33 -7.52
C LEU A 44 -3.40 2.85 -6.77
N ILE A 45 -2.57 1.96 -6.24
CA ILE A 45 -1.33 2.35 -5.56
C ILE A 45 -0.36 3.08 -6.50
N ALA A 46 -0.17 2.57 -7.72
CA ALA A 46 0.71 3.18 -8.71
C ALA A 46 0.25 4.60 -9.10
N ARG A 47 -1.06 4.83 -9.23
CA ARG A 47 -1.64 6.14 -9.57
C ARG A 47 -1.59 7.13 -8.41
N SER A 48 -1.77 6.63 -7.19
CA SER A 48 -1.80 7.44 -5.97
C SER A 48 -0.41 7.72 -5.38
N THR A 49 0.66 7.39 -6.10
CA THR A 49 2.04 7.75 -5.77
C THR A 49 2.67 8.55 -6.92
N SER A 50 3.66 9.37 -6.61
CA SER A 50 4.32 10.20 -7.63
C SER A 50 5.21 9.38 -8.56
N LYS A 51 5.29 9.81 -9.81
CA LYS A 51 6.28 9.33 -10.78
C LYS A 51 7.69 9.31 -10.19
N GLY A 52 8.44 8.26 -10.51
CA GLY A 52 9.82 8.10 -10.05
C GLY A 52 9.97 7.58 -8.62
N THR A 53 8.87 7.30 -7.92
CA THR A 53 8.90 6.61 -6.61
C THR A 53 8.55 5.14 -6.77
N ASP A 54 8.89 4.30 -5.79
CA ASP A 54 8.40 2.92 -5.70
C ASP A 54 8.03 2.61 -4.23
N PRO A 55 6.74 2.47 -3.87
CA PRO A 55 6.31 2.20 -2.50
C PRO A 55 6.65 0.79 -2.00
N ILE A 56 7.07 -0.14 -2.88
CA ILE A 56 7.36 -1.53 -2.51
C ILE A 56 8.87 -1.74 -2.40
N LEU A 57 9.63 -1.32 -3.42
CA LEU A 57 11.08 -1.52 -3.47
C LEU A 57 11.90 -0.30 -3.01
N GLY A 58 11.28 0.88 -2.96
CA GLY A 58 12.01 2.14 -2.73
C GLY A 58 12.92 2.52 -3.91
N ASP A 59 13.65 3.62 -3.75
CA ASP A 59 14.66 4.09 -4.70
C ASP A 59 16.10 3.80 -4.23
N GLY A 60 16.26 2.97 -3.19
CA GLY A 60 17.54 2.69 -2.53
C GLY A 60 17.99 3.79 -1.55
N THR A 61 17.16 4.80 -1.32
CA THR A 61 17.37 5.84 -0.29
C THR A 61 16.30 5.72 0.81
N ASP A 62 16.44 6.51 1.88
CA ASP A 62 15.46 6.57 2.98
C ASP A 62 14.34 7.60 2.74
N ASN A 63 14.09 7.95 1.48
CA ASN A 63 13.06 8.92 1.11
C ASN A 63 11.65 8.35 1.26
N CYS A 64 10.73 9.15 1.79
CA CYS A 64 9.32 8.77 1.86
C CYS A 64 8.67 8.67 0.48
N VAL A 65 7.77 7.70 0.33
CA VAL A 65 6.86 7.63 -0.82
C VAL A 65 5.48 8.12 -0.38
N HIS A 66 5.04 9.25 -0.92
CA HIS A 66 3.82 9.93 -0.46
C HIS A 66 2.56 9.42 -1.15
N TRP A 67 1.48 9.32 -0.38
CA TRP A 67 0.14 8.99 -0.85
C TRP A 67 -0.64 10.24 -1.26
N TYR A 68 -1.33 10.14 -2.40
CA TYR A 68 -2.18 11.21 -2.96
C TYR A 68 -3.58 10.71 -3.35
N GLY A 69 -3.95 9.51 -2.91
CA GLY A 69 -5.26 8.92 -3.14
C GLY A 69 -6.24 9.20 -1.99
N GLU A 70 -7.28 8.37 -1.91
CA GLU A 70 -8.29 8.48 -0.86
C GLU A 70 -7.71 8.26 0.54
N THR A 71 -8.27 8.96 1.51
CA THR A 71 -7.97 8.81 2.93
C THR A 71 -9.25 8.61 3.73
N LYS A 72 -9.13 8.08 4.94
CA LYS A 72 -10.20 8.10 5.93
C LYS A 72 -9.66 8.57 7.29
N PRO A 73 -10.47 9.28 8.10
CA PRO A 73 -10.06 9.63 9.47
C PRO A 73 -9.92 8.39 10.35
N GLU A 74 -8.81 8.27 11.06
CA GLU A 74 -8.55 7.28 12.12
C GLU A 74 -7.60 7.91 13.16
N ASP A 75 -7.92 7.78 14.45
CA ASP A 75 -7.10 8.30 15.56
C ASP A 75 -6.69 9.79 15.42
N GLY A 76 -7.56 10.61 14.81
CA GLY A 76 -7.34 12.03 14.62
C GLY A 76 -6.46 12.41 13.41
N PHE A 77 -6.11 11.44 12.56
CA PHE A 77 -5.35 11.65 11.33
C PHE A 77 -6.05 11.07 10.10
N ASP A 78 -5.81 11.66 8.93
CA ASP A 78 -6.26 11.11 7.65
C ASP A 78 -5.31 10.01 7.16
N GLN A 79 -5.78 8.78 7.14
CA GLN A 79 -4.99 7.60 6.83
C GLN A 79 -5.21 7.13 5.39
N PRO A 80 -4.15 6.76 4.64
CA PRO A 80 -4.25 6.22 3.29
C PRO A 80 -5.12 4.95 3.21
N VAL A 81 -6.08 4.93 2.27
CA VAL A 81 -6.94 3.77 2.04
C VAL A 81 -7.01 3.35 0.58
N VAL A 82 -7.36 2.09 0.36
CA VAL A 82 -7.76 1.55 -0.94
C VAL A 82 -9.14 0.92 -0.83
N GLY A 83 -9.96 1.17 -1.85
CA GLY A 83 -11.21 0.45 -2.09
C GLY A 83 -11.01 -0.65 -3.13
N PHE A 84 -11.53 -1.84 -2.87
CA PHE A 84 -11.56 -2.93 -3.85
C PHE A 84 -12.85 -3.74 -3.72
N ARG A 85 -13.29 -4.38 -4.82
CA ARG A 85 -14.41 -5.33 -4.80
C ARG A 85 -13.87 -6.74 -4.79
N LYS A 86 -14.42 -7.59 -3.94
CA LYS A 86 -14.18 -9.03 -4.01
C LYS A 86 -15.04 -9.63 -5.11
N PRO A 87 -14.62 -10.75 -5.73
CA PRO A 87 -15.44 -11.45 -6.71
C PRO A 87 -16.78 -11.88 -6.11
N GLY A 88 -17.87 -11.58 -6.80
CA GLY A 88 -19.22 -11.93 -6.34
C GLY A 88 -19.78 -11.01 -5.25
N GLU A 89 -19.07 -9.96 -4.85
CA GLU A 89 -19.57 -8.94 -3.92
C GLU A 89 -19.82 -7.61 -4.67
N ASP A 90 -21.01 -7.04 -4.49
CA ASP A 90 -21.34 -5.71 -5.02
C ASP A 90 -20.79 -4.57 -4.15
N VAL A 91 -20.39 -4.89 -2.92
CA VAL A 91 -19.89 -3.93 -1.93
C VAL A 91 -18.39 -3.70 -2.12
N VAL A 92 -18.00 -2.43 -2.17
CA VAL A 92 -16.58 -2.04 -2.12
C VAL A 92 -16.08 -2.25 -0.69
N THR A 93 -15.08 -3.10 -0.53
CA THR A 93 -14.31 -3.24 0.71
C THR A 93 -13.25 -2.14 0.74
N THR A 94 -13.25 -1.31 1.79
CA THR A 94 -12.21 -0.31 2.03
C THR A 94 -11.27 -0.79 3.13
N THR A 95 -9.96 -0.66 2.91
CA THR A 95 -8.93 -1.00 3.89
C THR A 95 -7.76 -0.02 3.82
N PHE A 96 -6.84 -0.07 4.79
CA PHE A 96 -5.66 0.79 4.82
C PHE A 96 -4.58 0.32 3.84
N VAL A 97 -3.92 1.26 3.16
CA VAL A 97 -2.81 0.98 2.24
C VAL A 97 -1.71 0.21 2.97
N SER A 98 -1.36 0.61 4.20
CA SER A 98 -0.33 -0.05 5.01
C SER A 98 -0.62 -1.53 5.25
N ARG A 99 -1.88 -1.89 5.51
CA ARG A 99 -2.27 -3.29 5.71
C ARG A 99 -2.21 -4.10 4.43
N VAL A 100 -2.58 -3.49 3.30
CA VAL A 100 -2.46 -4.12 1.97
C VAL A 100 -1.01 -4.39 1.62
N LEU A 101 -0.12 -3.42 1.81
CA LEU A 101 1.31 -3.60 1.51
C LEU A 101 1.92 -4.74 2.33
N VAL A 102 1.62 -4.80 3.63
CA VAL A 102 2.07 -5.89 4.50
C VAL A 102 1.48 -7.23 4.03
N PHE A 103 0.17 -7.26 3.78
CA PHE A 103 -0.49 -8.49 3.32
C PHE A 103 0.11 -9.02 2.01
N PHE A 104 0.38 -8.13 1.05
CA PHE A 104 0.91 -8.50 -0.26
C PHE A 104 2.40 -8.85 -0.27
N PHE A 105 3.22 -8.16 0.54
CA PHE A 105 4.67 -8.14 0.31
C PHE A 105 5.54 -8.43 1.54
N ALA A 106 5.00 -8.45 2.75
CA ALA A 106 5.80 -8.76 3.93
C ALA A 106 6.31 -10.21 3.90
N THR A 107 7.39 -10.51 4.63
CA THR A 107 7.73 -11.91 4.93
C THR A 107 6.65 -12.53 5.81
N ASP A 108 6.60 -13.87 5.89
CA ASP A 108 5.64 -14.53 6.78
C ASP A 108 5.85 -14.14 8.24
N GLU A 109 7.10 -14.01 8.69
CA GLU A 109 7.46 -13.58 10.04
C GLU A 109 6.90 -12.19 10.37
N SER A 110 7.12 -11.21 9.48
CA SER A 110 6.59 -9.86 9.66
C SER A 110 5.08 -9.84 9.56
N PHE A 111 4.50 -10.64 8.66
CA PHE A 111 3.06 -10.75 8.50
C PHE A 111 2.38 -11.28 9.77
N GLU A 112 2.85 -12.39 10.34
CA GLU A 112 2.30 -12.98 11.56
C GLU A 112 2.33 -12.01 12.73
N LEU A 113 3.48 -11.35 12.94
CA LEU A 113 3.63 -10.35 14.00
C LEU A 113 2.64 -9.18 13.81
N LEU A 114 2.60 -8.60 12.61
CA LEU A 114 1.73 -7.46 12.31
C LEU A 114 0.24 -7.86 12.33
N MET A 115 -0.08 -9.13 12.09
CA MET A 115 -1.46 -9.61 12.20
C MET A 115 -1.91 -9.83 13.64
N SER A 116 -1.00 -9.89 14.61
CA SER A 116 -1.35 -9.90 16.03
C SER A 116 -1.84 -8.53 16.53
N TYR A 117 -1.60 -7.45 15.77
CA TYR A 117 -1.98 -6.08 16.13
C TYR A 117 -3.45 -5.78 15.82
N PRO A 118 -4.05 -4.76 16.48
CA PRO A 118 -5.41 -4.30 16.18
C PRO A 118 -5.63 -4.05 14.68
N LYS A 119 -6.89 -4.08 14.22
CA LYS A 119 -7.27 -3.81 12.82
C LYS A 119 -7.16 -2.33 12.42
N ALA A 120 -6.16 -1.62 12.95
CA ALA A 120 -5.81 -0.24 12.70
C ALA A 120 -4.74 -0.13 11.57
N PRO A 121 -4.44 1.07 11.03
CA PRO A 121 -3.32 1.24 10.12
C PRO A 121 -2.00 1.08 10.87
N PHE A 122 -1.00 0.49 10.23
CA PHE A 122 0.32 0.36 10.85
C PHE A 122 1.04 1.71 10.88
N ALA A 123 1.65 2.04 12.02
CA ALA A 123 2.50 3.23 12.19
C ALA A 123 3.66 3.25 11.18
N ARG A 124 4.27 4.43 11.01
CA ARG A 124 5.42 4.63 10.12
C ARG A 124 6.68 4.89 10.93
N ALA A 125 7.76 4.18 10.64
CA ALA A 125 9.07 4.42 11.25
C ALA A 125 9.59 5.85 10.94
N CYS A 126 9.22 6.42 9.79
CA CYS A 126 9.56 7.79 9.41
C CYS A 126 8.63 8.87 10.02
N GLY A 127 7.64 8.49 10.82
CA GLY A 127 6.71 9.40 11.51
C GLY A 127 5.69 10.12 10.63
N ARG A 128 5.58 9.76 9.34
CA ARG A 128 4.71 10.42 8.37
C ARG A 128 3.50 9.59 7.98
N VAL A 129 2.30 9.99 8.39
CA VAL A 129 1.04 9.26 8.09
C VAL A 129 0.81 9.05 6.58
N ASP A 130 1.25 9.99 5.75
CA ASP A 130 1.11 9.95 4.30
C ASP A 130 2.17 9.10 3.58
N CYS A 131 3.16 8.55 4.30
CA CYS A 131 4.15 7.66 3.71
C CYS A 131 3.57 6.25 3.49
N VAL A 132 3.71 5.72 2.28
CA VAL A 132 3.29 4.37 1.90
C VAL A 132 4.46 3.50 1.43
N LEU A 133 5.69 3.85 1.81
CA LEU A 133 6.84 2.98 1.58
C LEU A 133 6.78 1.77 2.52
N LEU A 134 6.89 0.57 1.95
CA LEU A 134 6.79 -0.71 2.67
C LEU A 134 7.86 -0.84 3.76
N CYS A 135 9.12 -0.51 3.45
CA CYS A 135 10.20 -0.58 4.45
C CYS A 135 10.08 0.49 5.56
N HIS A 136 9.15 1.44 5.44
CA HIS A 136 8.81 2.40 6.49
C HIS A 136 7.62 1.95 7.34
N VAL A 137 7.02 0.78 7.10
CA VAL A 137 6.06 0.17 8.04
C VAL A 137 6.78 -0.10 9.36
N SER A 138 6.27 0.46 10.46
CA SER A 138 6.81 0.12 11.78
C SER A 138 6.39 -1.29 12.20
N MET A 139 7.34 -2.03 12.75
CA MET A 139 7.11 -3.32 13.40
C MET A 139 6.77 -3.16 14.89
N ASP A 140 6.79 -1.94 15.43
CA ASP A 140 6.37 -1.67 16.80
C ASP A 140 4.84 -1.67 16.90
N PRO A 141 4.29 -2.14 18.04
CA PRO A 141 2.86 -2.06 18.27
C PRO A 141 2.37 -0.59 18.29
N PRO A 142 1.17 -0.31 17.75
CA PRO A 142 0.57 1.01 17.79
C PRO A 142 0.18 1.45 19.21
#